data_AF-A0A177LJH9-F1
#
_entry.id   AF-A0A177LJH9-F1
#
_cell.length_a   1.000
_cell.length_b   1.000
_cell.length_c   1.000
_cell.angle_alpha   90.00
_cell.angle_beta   90.00
_cell.angle_gamma   90.00
#
_symmetry.space_group_name_H-M   'P 1'
#
loop_
_entity.id
_entity.type
_entity.pdbx_description
1 polymer ?
#
loop_
_entity_poly.entity_id
_entity_poly.type
_entity_poly.pdbx_seq_one_letter_code
_entity_poly.pdbx_strand_id
1 'polypeptide(L)' 'MKKDKNKIKFKGQKEVNKYIPSIAIKKIPPERALAILKKAGCNIDEEQSEEVMEFLYIIVKLTLKEFFTSD' A
#
# COMPACT_ATOMS: atom_id res chain seq x y z
N MET A 1 -26.53 48.81 -9.62
CA MET A 1 -25.55 48.13 -10.48
C MET A 1 -24.87 47.03 -9.68
N LYS A 2 -24.67 45.86 -10.30
CA LYS A 2 -24.46 44.56 -9.61
C LYS A 2 -22.97 44.31 -9.27
N LYS A 3 -22.73 44.08 -7.97
CA LYS A 3 -21.74 43.24 -7.26
C LYS A 3 -20.40 42.89 -7.95
N ASP A 4 -19.33 43.30 -7.27
CA ASP A 4 -17.95 42.82 -7.37
C ASP A 4 -17.84 41.30 -7.54
N LYS A 5 -17.15 40.88 -8.61
CA LYS A 5 -16.71 39.49 -8.80
C LYS A 5 -15.23 39.40 -8.44
N ASN A 6 -14.98 39.18 -7.16
CA ASN A 6 -13.66 38.84 -6.64
C ASN A 6 -13.21 37.50 -7.26
N LYS A 7 -12.34 37.53 -8.27
CA LYS A 7 -11.76 36.34 -8.89
C LYS A 7 -10.76 35.71 -7.93
N ILE A 8 -11.21 34.71 -7.17
CA ILE A 8 -10.32 33.85 -6.39
C ILE A 8 -9.42 33.12 -7.38
N LYS A 9 -8.17 33.58 -7.51
CA LYS A 9 -7.12 32.88 -8.24
C LYS A 9 -6.77 31.65 -7.43
N PHE A 10 -7.24 30.48 -7.86
CA PHE A 10 -6.72 29.19 -7.39
C PHE A 10 -5.22 29.20 -7.65
N LYS A 11 -4.44 29.38 -6.58
CA LYS A 11 -2.98 29.23 -6.62
C LYS A 11 -2.71 27.84 -7.17
N GLY A 12 -1.95 27.79 -8.26
CA GLY A 12 -1.66 26.59 -9.02
C GLY A 12 -1.34 25.41 -8.09
N GLN A 13 -2.05 24.31 -8.29
CA GLN A 13 -1.55 23.01 -7.89
C GLN A 13 -0.17 22.91 -8.52
N LYS A 14 0.87 23.01 -7.69
CA LYS A 14 2.18 22.52 -8.08
C LYS A 14 1.94 21.07 -8.48
N GLU A 15 2.22 20.72 -9.72
CA GLU A 15 2.34 19.33 -10.12
C GLU A 15 3.44 18.75 -9.23
N VAL A 16 3.03 18.18 -8.10
CA VAL A 16 3.89 17.34 -7.31
C VAL A 16 4.10 16.17 -8.24
N ASN A 17 5.26 16.13 -8.89
CA ASN A 17 5.77 14.92 -9.51
C ASN A 17 5.93 13.93 -8.36
N LYS A 18 4.82 13.28 -8.04
CA LYS A 18 4.65 12.42 -6.88
C LYS A 18 5.29 11.11 -7.27
N TYR A 19 6.62 11.11 -7.28
CA TYR A 19 7.41 9.91 -7.45
C TYR A 19 7.03 9.01 -6.28
N ILE A 20 6.12 8.07 -6.52
CA ILE A 20 5.86 6.95 -5.64
C ILE A 20 7.09 6.06 -5.82
N PRO A 21 8.00 5.98 -4.84
CA PRO A 21 9.01 4.94 -4.90
C PRO A 21 8.22 3.63 -4.93
N SER A 22 8.45 2.78 -5.93
CA SER A 22 7.91 1.44 -5.86
C SER A 22 8.56 0.78 -4.64
N ILE A 23 7.86 0.76 -3.51
CA ILE A 23 8.39 0.17 -2.29
C ILE A 23 8.45 -1.33 -2.57
N ALA A 24 9.65 -1.80 -2.90
CA ALA A 24 9.90 -3.21 -3.15
C ALA A 24 9.74 -3.96 -1.83
N ILE A 25 8.62 -4.65 -1.68
CA ILE A 25 8.40 -5.51 -0.51
C ILE A 25 9.28 -6.75 -0.67
N LYS A 26 10.19 -6.93 0.28
CA LYS A 26 10.98 -8.16 0.39
C LYS A 26 10.07 -9.31 0.80
N LYS A 27 9.71 -10.16 -0.16
CA LYS A 27 8.90 -11.35 0.09
C LYS A 27 9.68 -12.37 0.93
N ILE A 28 8.99 -13.02 1.85
CA ILE A 28 9.44 -14.20 2.59
C ILE A 28 9.35 -15.40 1.63
N PRO A 29 10.36 -16.30 1.60
CA PRO A 29 10.29 -17.55 0.85
C PRO A 29 9.08 -18.40 1.26
N PRO A 30 8.39 -19.07 0.32
CA PRO A 30 7.17 -19.83 0.61
C PRO A 30 7.35 -20.88 1.72
N GLU A 31 8.46 -21.59 1.74
CA GLU A 31 8.73 -22.65 2.72
C GLU A 31 8.88 -22.08 4.13
N ARG A 32 9.46 -20.87 4.23
CA ARG A 32 9.57 -20.14 5.50
C ARG A 32 8.22 -19.59 5.94
N ALA A 33 7.41 -19.10 5.02
CA ALA A 33 6.07 -18.62 5.33
C ALA A 33 5.20 -19.75 5.89
N LEU A 34 5.20 -20.91 5.22
CA LEU A 34 4.48 -22.10 5.66
C LEU A 34 4.93 -22.54 7.07
N ALA A 35 6.24 -22.56 7.33
CA ALA A 35 6.78 -22.92 8.64
C ALA A 35 6.33 -21.94 9.74
N ILE A 36 6.28 -20.64 9.45
CA ILE A 36 5.79 -19.61 10.38
C ILE A 36 4.29 -19.83 10.67
N LEU A 37 3.48 -20.03 9.62
CA LEU A 37 2.03 -20.22 9.75
C LEU A 37 1.70 -21.50 10.53
N LYS A 38 2.39 -22.61 10.24
CA LYS A 38 2.26 -23.86 11.03
C LYS A 38 2.65 -23.68 12.48
N LYS A 39 3.75 -22.95 12.75
CA LYS A 39 4.17 -22.64 14.13
C LYS A 39 3.16 -21.77 14.87
N ALA A 40 2.41 -20.93 14.16
CA ALA A 40 1.32 -20.14 14.72
C ALA A 40 0.03 -20.95 14.98
N GLY A 41 0.02 -22.25 14.64
CA GLY A 41 -1.13 -23.14 14.82
C GLY A 41 -2.05 -23.20 13.60
N CYS A 42 -1.68 -22.61 12.46
CA CYS A 42 -2.44 -22.74 11.23
C CYS A 42 -2.19 -24.12 10.60
N ASN A 43 -3.20 -24.97 10.57
CA ASN A 43 -3.14 -26.23 9.85
C ASN A 43 -3.48 -26.01 8.37
N ILE A 44 -2.47 -25.60 7.61
CA ILE A 44 -2.60 -25.28 6.18
C ILE A 44 -1.52 -25.98 5.36
N ASP A 45 -1.78 -26.14 4.07
CA ASP A 45 -0.83 -26.61 3.07
C ASP A 45 -0.05 -25.44 2.41
N GLU A 46 0.78 -25.77 1.43
CA GLU A 46 1.65 -24.83 0.72
C GLU A 46 0.86 -23.83 -0.13
N GLU A 47 -0.17 -24.29 -0.85
CA GLU A 47 -1.02 -23.46 -1.70
C GLU A 47 -1.80 -22.45 -0.84
N GLN A 48 -2.41 -22.91 0.24
CA GLN A 48 -3.10 -22.06 1.20
C GLN A 48 -2.16 -21.05 1.87
N SER A 49 -0.92 -21.45 2.17
CA SER A 49 0.10 -20.56 2.71
C SER A 49 0.45 -19.46 1.71
N GLU A 50 0.56 -19.78 0.42
CA GLU A 50 0.84 -18.80 -0.63
C GLU A 50 -0.30 -17.78 -0.77
N GLU A 51 -1.55 -18.23 -0.79
CA GLU A 51 -2.73 -17.35 -0.84
C GLU A 51 -2.77 -16.39 0.35
N VAL A 52 -2.56 -16.89 1.57
CA VAL A 52 -2.52 -16.07 2.78
C VAL A 52 -1.42 -15.02 2.69
N MET A 53 -0.22 -15.41 2.27
CA MET A 53 0.90 -14.47 2.14
C MET A 53 0.65 -13.42 1.06
N GLU A 54 0.02 -13.79 -0.06
CA GLU A 54 -0.35 -12.83 -1.11
C GLU A 54 -1.32 -11.77 -0.58
N PHE A 55 -2.35 -12.19 0.15
CA PHE A 55 -3.27 -11.26 0.82
C PHE A 55 -2.55 -10.33 1.80
N LEU A 56 -1.65 -10.87 2.63
CA LEU A 56 -0.84 -10.07 3.56
C LEU A 56 0.03 -9.04 2.83
N TYR A 57 0.66 -9.40 1.71
CA TYR A 57 1.43 -8.45 0.92
C TYR A 57 0.56 -7.35 0.32
N ILE A 58 -0.68 -7.63 -0.08
CA ILE A 58 -1.62 -6.60 -0.55
C ILE A 58 -1.90 -5.60 0.58
N ILE A 59 -2.21 -6.08 1.79
CA ILE A 59 -2.44 -5.21 2.94
C ILE A 59 -1.20 -4.33 3.19
N VAL A 60 -0.01 -4.92 3.24
CA VAL A 60 1.24 -4.17 3.45
C VAL A 60 1.44 -3.12 2.37
N LYS A 61 1.19 -3.41 1.08
CA LYS A 61 1.27 -2.41 0.00
C LYS A 61 0.30 -1.25 0.23
N LEU A 62 -0.94 -1.55 0.60
CA LEU A 62 -1.97 -0.54 0.85
C LEU A 62 -1.61 0.32 2.05
N THR A 63 -1.18 -0.28 3.15
CA THR A 63 -0.72 0.43 4.35
C THR A 63 0.49 1.31 4.05
N LEU A 64 1.48 0.78 3.32
CA LEU A 64 2.66 1.56 2.95
C LEU A 64 2.29 2.75 2.06
N LYS A 65 1.37 2.55 1.11
CA LYS A 65 0.84 3.65 0.30
C LYS A 65 0.15 4.69 1.18
N GLU A 66 -0.79 4.29 2.02
CA GLU A 66 -1.59 5.22 2.82
C GLU A 66 -0.73 6.05 3.79
N PHE A 67 0.19 5.41 4.51
CA PHE A 67 0.92 6.07 5.59
C PHE A 67 2.26 6.68 5.17
N PHE A 68 2.87 6.20 4.09
CA PHE A 68 4.22 6.63 3.66
C PHE A 68 4.24 7.32 2.29
N THR A 69 3.11 7.42 1.58
CA THR A 69 3.00 8.31 0.43
C THR A 69 2.14 9.51 0.81
N SER A 70 2.79 10.58 1.33
CA SER A 70 2.15 11.86 1.68
C SER A 70 1.42 12.48 0.49
N ASP A 71 0.38 13.30 0.75
CA ASP A 71 -0.41 14.04 -0.26
C ASP A 71 0.40 14.89 -1.26
#